data_AF-X1PVS0-F1
#
_entry.id   AF-X1PVS0-F1
#
_cell.length_a   1.000
_cell.length_b   1.000
_cell.length_c   1.000
_cell.angle_alpha   90.00
_cell.angle_beta   90.00
_cell.angle_gamma   90.00
#
_symmetry.space_group_name_H-M   'P 1'
#
loop_
_entity.id
_entity.type
_entity.pdbx_description
1 polymer ?
#
loop_
_entity_poly.entity_id
_entity_poly.type
_entity_poly.pdbx_seq_one_letter_code
_entity_poly.pdbx_strand_id
1 'polypeptide(L)' 'VLEVDGHNIKDILDVLDRSIENRGKPVAIIAETVKGKGVPLVEGNNDYHARPLPDELVFQAVEELERRKKL' A
#
# COMPACT_ATOMS: atom_id res chain seq x y z
N VAL A 1 -7.37 10.89 15.63
CA VAL A 1 -6.43 10.18 14.74
C VAL A 1 -6.74 8.71 14.86
N LEU A 2 -6.75 7.98 13.75
CA LEU A 2 -6.98 6.53 13.67
C LEU A 2 -5.74 5.90 13.03
N GLU A 3 -5.43 4.65 13.38
CA GLU A 3 -4.31 3.89 12.84
C GLU A 3 -4.82 2.62 12.17
N VAL A 4 -4.16 2.19 11.09
CA VAL A 4 -4.60 1.03 10.30
C VAL A 4 -3.41 0.37 9.60
N ASP A 5 -3.46 -0.95 9.40
CA ASP A 5 -2.61 -1.63 8.43
C ASP A 5 -3.05 -1.22 7.01
N GLY A 6 -2.19 -0.47 6.31
CA GLY A 6 -2.45 0.04 4.97
C GLY A 6 -2.43 -1.02 3.87
N HIS A 7 -2.15 -2.29 4.20
CA HIS A 7 -2.25 -3.42 3.27
C HIS A 7 -3.41 -4.37 3.57
N ASN A 8 -4.19 -4.09 4.62
CA ASN A 8 -5.38 -4.87 4.95
C ASN A 8 -6.65 -4.12 4.52
N ILE A 9 -7.22 -4.54 3.38
CA ILE A 9 -8.43 -3.93 2.82
C ILE A 9 -9.60 -3.93 3.79
N LYS A 10 -9.75 -4.99 4.58
CA LYS A 10 -10.84 -5.06 5.57
C LYS A 10 -10.67 -3.99 6.63
N ASP A 11 -9.46 -3.85 7.19
CA ASP A 11 -9.18 -2.85 8.22
C ASP A 11 -9.31 -1.42 7.67
N ILE A 12 -8.93 -1.21 6.41
CA ILE A 12 -9.10 0.07 5.70
C ILE A 12 -10.58 0.43 5.56
N LEU A 13 -11.44 -0.51 5.16
CA LEU A 13 -12.88 -0.26 5.06
C LEU A 13 -13.48 0.02 6.44
N ASP A 14 -13.14 -0.81 7.43
CA ASP A 14 -13.63 -0.67 8.81
C ASP A 14 -13.24 0.71 9.41
N VAL A 15 -12.03 1.21 9.13
CA VAL A 15 -11.58 2.53 9.64
C VAL A 15 -12.21 3.70 8.88
N LEU A 16 -12.48 3.55 7.58
CA LEU A 16 -13.17 4.56 6.78
C LEU A 16 -14.60 4.75 7.26
N ASP A 17 -15.33 3.67 7.52
CA ASP A 17 -16.69 3.73 8.06
C ASP A 17 -16.73 4.43 9.44
N ARG A 18 -15.76 4.13 10.31
CA ARG A 18 -15.64 4.81 11.61
C ARG A 18 -15.27 6.29 11.47
N SER A 19 -14.53 6.66 10.42
CA SER A 19 -14.05 8.04 10.24
C SER A 19 -15.19 9.02 9.96
N ILE A 20 -16.24 8.58 9.25
CA ILE A 20 -17.38 9.43 8.85
C ILE A 20 -18.38 9.67 9.98
N GLU A 21 -18.34 8.85 11.04
CA GLU A 21 -19.15 9.04 12.25
C GLU A 21 -18.69 10.26 13.07
N ASN A 22 -17.44 10.70 12.90
CA ASN A 22 -16.86 11.78 13.68
C ASN A 22 -17.26 13.15 13.11
N ARG A 23 -18.40 13.68 13.57
CA ARG A 23 -18.90 15.00 13.16
C ARG A 23 -18.34 16.10 14.05
N GLY A 24 -17.61 17.05 13.46
CA GLY A 24 -17.19 18.29 14.12
C GLY A 24 -15.69 18.47 14.34
N LYS A 25 -14.85 17.51 13.92
CA LYS A 25 -13.38 17.65 13.91
C LYS A 25 -12.78 16.97 12.67
N PRO A 26 -11.64 17.45 12.16
CA PRO A 26 -10.90 16.73 11.13
C PRO A 26 -10.49 15.32 11.61
N VAL A 27 -10.50 14.36 10.70
CA VAL A 27 -10.00 13.00 10.95
C VAL A 27 -8.71 12.80 10.16
N ALA A 28 -7.70 12.27 10.84
CA ALA A 28 -6.47 11.77 10.22
C ALA A 28 -6.40 10.25 10.45
N ILE A 29 -6.12 9.51 9.38
CA ILE A 29 -5.88 8.07 9.41
C ILE A 29 -4.40 7.87 9.05
N ILE A 30 -3.65 7.24 9.95
CA ILE A 30 -2.26 6.88 9.75
C ILE A 30 -2.24 5.41 9.29
N ALA A 31 -1.94 5.21 8.01
CA ALA A 31 -1.84 3.89 7.42
C ALA A 31 -0.39 3.40 7.45
N GLU A 32 -0.12 2.33 8.20
CA GLU A 32 1.17 1.66 8.18
C GLU A 32 1.34 0.94 6.84
N THR A 33 2.38 1.30 6.09
CA THR A 33 2.59 0.76 4.73
C THR A 33 4.05 0.39 4.51
N VAL A 34 4.28 -0.36 3.44
CA VAL A 34 5.61 -0.74 2.94
C VAL A 34 5.72 -0.12 1.57
N LYS A 35 6.67 0.80 1.40
CA LYS A 35 6.92 1.44 0.11
C LYS A 35 7.34 0.39 -0.91
N GLY A 36 6.73 0.38 -2.09
CA GLY A 36 7.00 -0.65 -3.10
C GLY A 36 6.38 -2.02 -2.82
N LYS A 37 5.38 -2.11 -1.93
CA LYS A 37 4.68 -3.37 -1.60
C LYS A 37 4.28 -4.13 -2.86
N GLY A 38 4.55 -5.44 -2.86
CA GLY A 38 4.20 -6.35 -3.95
C GLY A 38 5.37 -6.68 -4.87
N VAL A 39 6.44 -5.88 -4.86
CA VAL A 39 7.66 -6.11 -5.64
C VAL A 39 8.84 -6.31 -4.68
N PRO A 40 9.23 -7.56 -4.35
CA PRO A 40 10.19 -7.85 -3.28
C PRO A 40 11.52 -7.09 -3.35
N LEU A 41 12.03 -6.83 -4.56
CA LEU A 41 13.29 -6.12 -4.79
C LEU A 41 13.19 -4.60 -4.51
N VAL A 42 11.97 -4.08 -4.38
CA VAL A 42 11.66 -2.65 -4.21
C VAL A 42 11.05 -2.37 -2.83
N GLU A 43 10.53 -3.38 -2.14
CA GLU A 43 9.94 -3.22 -0.80
C GLU A 43 10.92 -2.56 0.18
N GLY A 44 10.52 -1.40 0.73
CA GLY A 44 11.31 -0.64 1.69
C GLY A 44 12.57 0.02 1.13
N ASN A 45 12.82 -0.08 -0.18
CA ASN A 45 14.05 0.44 -0.77
C ASN A 45 13.90 1.92 -1.19
N ASN A 46 14.65 2.80 -0.52
CA ASN A 46 14.59 4.24 -0.75
C ASN A 46 15.14 4.69 -2.12
N ASP A 47 15.99 3.89 -2.77
CA ASP A 47 16.51 4.22 -4.10
C ASP A 47 15.38 4.39 -5.12
N TYR A 48 14.33 3.60 -4.97
CA TYR A 48 13.16 3.62 -5.84
C TYR A 48 12.09 4.63 -5.40
N HIS A 49 12.47 5.63 -4.56
CA HIS A 49 11.57 6.74 -4.27
C HIS A 49 11.24 7.57 -5.51
N ALA A 50 12.28 7.89 -6.28
CA ALA A 50 12.21 8.76 -7.46
C ALA A 50 12.93 8.15 -8.67
N ARG A 51 13.61 7.01 -8.49
CA ARG A 51 14.27 6.29 -9.57
C ARG A 51 13.26 5.36 -10.26
N PRO A 52 13.14 5.42 -11.59
CA PRO A 52 12.37 4.43 -12.33
C PRO A 52 12.99 3.03 -12.19
N LEU A 53 12.15 2.00 -12.27
CA LEU A 53 12.62 0.61 -12.37
C LEU A 53 13.20 0.37 -13.77
N PRO A 54 14.31 -0.37 -13.90
CA PRO A 54 14.77 -0.86 -15.19
C PRO A 54 13.72 -1.75 -15.86
N ASP A 55 13.64 -1.73 -17.19
CA ASP A 55 12.63 -2.47 -17.97
C ASP A 55 12.55 -3.97 -17.61
N GLU A 56 13.69 -4.61 -17.41
CA GLU A 56 13.77 -6.02 -17.01
C GLU A 56 13.09 -6.28 -15.67
N LEU A 57 13.30 -5.38 -14.70
CA LEU A 57 12.70 -5.49 -13.37
C LEU A 57 11.19 -5.19 -13.41
N VAL A 58 10.75 -4.29 -14.31
CA VAL A 58 9.32 -4.06 -14.57
C VAL A 58 8.66 -5.34 -15.07
N PHE A 59 9.25 -6.02 -16.05
CA PHE A 59 8.71 -7.26 -16.59
C PHE A 59 8.55 -8.34 -15.50
N GLN A 60 9.60 -8.56 -14.70
CA GLN A 60 9.58 -9.52 -13.59
C GLN A 60 8.53 -9.16 -12.54
N ALA A 61 8.40 -7.87 -12.19
CA ALA A 61 7.42 -7.39 -11.23
C ALA A 61 5.98 -7.63 -11.72
N VAL A 62 5.69 -7.34 -12.98
CA VAL A 62 4.37 -7.54 -13.59
C VAL A 62 4.02 -9.03 -13.63
N GLU A 63 4.95 -9.89 -14.05
CA GLU A 63 4.75 -11.34 -14.10
C GLU A 63 4.41 -11.91 -12.72
N GLU A 64 5.16 -11.52 -11.68
CA GLU A 64 4.93 -11.99 -10.31
C GLU A 64 3.58 -11.50 -9.76
N LEU A 65 3.20 -10.25 -10.03
CA LEU A 65 1.90 -9.72 -9.61
C LEU A 65 0.73 -10.45 -10.29
N GLU A 66 0.83 -10.71 -11.59
CA GLU A 66 -0.19 -11.47 -12.33
C GLU A 66 -0.27 -12.93 -11.85
N ARG A 67 0.86 -13.54 -11.49
CA ARG A 67 0.88 -14.88 -10.90
C ARG A 67 0.16 -14.91 -9.56
N ARG A 68 0.37 -13.90 -8.71
CA ARG A 68 -0.31 -13.78 -7.40
C ARG A 68 -1.81 -13.55 -7.54
N LYS A 69 -2.25 -12.76 -8.53
CA LYS A 69 -3.67 -12.47 -8.78
C LYS A 69 -4.49 -13.70 -9.18
N LYS A 70 -3.85 -14.72 -9.75
CA LYS A 70 -4.50 -15.98 -10.16
C LYS A 70 -4.67 -16.99 -9.01
N LEU A 71 -4.07 -16.72 -7.85
CA LEU A 71 -4.21 -17.52 -6.63
C LEU A 71 -5.37 -17.00 -5.79
#